data_AF-A0A1S9DUI9-F1
#
_entry.id   AF-A0A1S9DUI9-F1
#
_cell.length_a   1.000
_cell.length_b   1.000
_cell.length_c   1.000
_cell.angle_alpha   90.00
_cell.angle_beta   90.00
_cell.angle_gamma   90.00
#
_symmetry.space_group_name_H-M   'P 1'
#
loop_
_entity.id
_entity.type
_entity.pdbx_description
1 polymer ?
#
loop_
_entity_poly.entity_id
_entity_poly.type
_entity_poly.pdbx_seq_one_letter_code
_entity_poly.pdbx_strand_id
1 'polypeptide(L)'
;MASNTNPGNFSNRPHEEVENIARKGGQSSHSGGFASMDPEKQRNIASKGGQASSGSFKPGDPRAREAGQKGGSRTQYDMDQPEE
;
A
#
# COMPACT_ATOMS: atom_id res chain seq x y z
N MET A 1 18.76 -3.06 -15.68
CA MET A 1 17.50 -3.08 -14.90
C MET A 1 17.84 -3.67 -13.54
N ALA A 2 17.66 -2.93 -12.44
CA ALA A 2 17.96 -3.46 -11.12
C ALA A 2 16.97 -4.59 -10.82
N SER A 3 17.45 -5.83 -10.78
CA SER A 3 16.70 -6.99 -10.30
C SER A 3 16.48 -6.81 -8.80
N ASN A 4 15.47 -6.01 -8.43
CA ASN A 4 15.07 -5.83 -7.05
C ASN A 4 14.31 -7.09 -6.60
N THR A 5 15.00 -7.97 -5.88
CA THR A 5 14.49 -9.23 -5.32
C THR A 5 13.53 -9.02 -4.13
N ASN A 6 12.84 -7.88 -4.06
CA ASN A 6 11.84 -7.66 -2.99
C ASN A 6 10.59 -8.49 -3.33
N PRO A 7 10.30 -9.59 -2.60
CA PRO A 7 9.20 -10.49 -2.95
C PRO A 7 7.83 -9.79 -2.90
N GLY A 8 7.71 -8.69 -2.16
CA GLY A 8 6.46 -7.96 -2.07
C GLY A 8 6.17 -7.00 -3.22
N ASN A 9 7.12 -6.74 -4.12
CA ASN A 9 6.91 -5.83 -5.25
C ASN A 9 5.96 -6.45 -6.29
N PHE A 10 5.03 -5.65 -6.83
CA PHE A 10 4.07 -6.12 -7.84
C PHE A 10 4.74 -6.66 -9.10
N SER A 11 5.93 -6.15 -9.46
CA SER A 11 6.71 -6.68 -10.60
C SER A 11 7.19 -8.12 -10.40
N ASN A 12 7.21 -8.62 -9.16
CA ASN A 12 7.62 -9.97 -8.80
C ASN A 12 6.42 -10.90 -8.54
N ARG A 13 5.18 -10.45 -8.86
CA ARG A 13 3.93 -11.21 -8.65
C ARG A 13 3.29 -11.61 -9.98
N PRO A 14 2.52 -12.72 -10.01
CA PRO A 14 1.74 -13.10 -11.18
C PRO A 14 0.66 -12.06 -11.50
N HIS A 15 0.35 -11.89 -12.80
CA HIS A 15 -0.59 -10.88 -13.27
C HIS A 15 -1.99 -11.00 -12.65
N GLU A 16 -2.48 -12.24 -12.54
CA GLU A 16 -3.79 -12.56 -11.94
C GLU A 16 -3.89 -12.06 -10.49
N GLU A 17 -2.85 -12.27 -9.67
CA GLU A 17 -2.83 -11.82 -8.28
C GLU A 17 -2.88 -10.29 -8.20
N VAL A 18 -2.09 -9.60 -9.04
CA VAL A 18 -2.11 -8.14 -9.12
C VAL A 18 -3.48 -7.63 -9.55
N GLU A 19 -4.11 -8.27 -10.52
CA GLU A 19 -5.46 -7.94 -10.98
C GLU A 19 -6.51 -8.14 -9.87
N ASN A 20 -6.44 -9.25 -9.15
CA ASN A 20 -7.33 -9.53 -8.02
C ASN A 20 -7.16 -8.49 -6.90
N ILE A 21 -5.93 -8.06 -6.59
CA ILE A 21 -5.65 -6.99 -5.62
C ILE A 21 -6.27 -5.67 -6.08
N ALA A 22 -6.07 -5.29 -7.35
CA ALA A 22 -6.65 -4.07 -7.91
C ALA A 22 -8.18 -4.10 -7.88
N ARG A 23 -8.79 -5.24 -8.22
CA ARG A 23 -10.23 -5.45 -8.19
C ARG A 23 -10.81 -5.30 -6.79
N LYS A 24 -10.18 -5.91 -5.77
CA LYS A 24 -10.56 -5.75 -4.35
C LYS A 24 -10.49 -4.29 -3.88
N GLY A 25 -9.45 -3.56 -4.28
CA GLY A 25 -9.31 -2.13 -4.02
C GLY A 25 -10.44 -1.31 -4.65
N GLY A 26 -10.78 -1.58 -5.91
CA GLY A 26 -11.89 -0.94 -6.61
C GLY A 26 -13.25 -1.22 -5.97
N GLN A 27 -13.52 -2.48 -5.59
CA GLN A 27 -14.77 -2.87 -4.94
C GLN A 27 -15.01 -2.19 -3.60
N SER A 28 -13.96 -1.89 -2.84
CA SER A 28 -14.08 -1.18 -1.56
C SER A 28 -14.59 0.26 -1.68
N SER A 29 -14.73 0.79 -2.90
CA SER A 29 -15.10 2.19 -3.18
C SER A 29 -16.61 2.44 -3.33
N HIS A 30 -17.47 1.42 -3.22
CA HIS A 30 -18.88 1.49 -3.63
C HIS A 30 -19.79 2.37 -2.73
N SER A 31 -19.33 2.80 -1.55
CA SER A 31 -20.15 3.58 -0.59
C SER A 31 -19.81 5.07 -0.50
N GLY A 32 -19.11 5.62 -1.50
CA GLY A 32 -18.59 6.99 -1.46
C GLY A 32 -17.24 7.03 -0.75
N GLY A 33 -16.18 7.25 -1.52
CA GLY A 33 -14.81 7.28 -1.02
C GLY A 33 -14.47 8.59 -0.30
N PHE A 34 -13.18 8.79 -0.03
CA PHE A 34 -12.65 10.02 0.56
C PHE A 34 -13.09 11.30 -0.18
N ALA A 35 -13.28 11.22 -1.50
CA ALA A 35 -13.71 12.33 -2.35
C ALA A 35 -15.20 12.68 -2.22
N SER A 36 -16.03 11.75 -1.72
CA SER A 36 -17.48 11.96 -1.55
C SER A 36 -17.86 12.35 -0.12
N MET A 37 -16.86 12.50 0.76
CA MET A 37 -17.04 12.87 2.17
C MET A 37 -17.26 14.38 2.32
N ASP A 38 -17.83 14.81 3.44
CA ASP A 38 -17.92 16.21 3.83
C ASP A 38 -16.52 16.91 3.78
N PRO A 39 -16.40 18.12 3.18
CA PRO A 39 -15.12 18.80 3.01
C PRO A 39 -14.37 19.10 4.33
N GLU A 40 -15.08 19.43 5.41
CA GLU A 40 -14.43 19.72 6.69
C GLU A 40 -13.86 18.43 7.30
N LYS A 41 -14.64 17.35 7.24
CA LYS A 41 -14.18 16.02 7.67
C LYS A 41 -12.99 15.55 6.83
N GLN A 42 -13.03 15.75 5.51
CA GLN A 42 -11.93 15.45 4.59
C GLN A 42 -10.65 16.21 4.98
N ARG A 43 -10.75 17.52 5.23
CA ARG A 43 -9.62 18.37 5.65
C ARG A 43 -9.04 17.92 6.99
N ASN A 44 -9.89 17.55 7.95
CA ASN A 44 -9.45 17.07 9.25
C ASN A 44 -8.66 15.75 9.15
N ILE A 45 -9.14 14.81 8.31
CA ILE A 45 -8.42 13.55 8.06
C ILE A 45 -7.09 13.81 7.35
N ALA A 46 -7.09 14.64 6.30
CA ALA A 46 -5.87 15.02 5.58
C ALA A 46 -4.84 15.68 6.51
N SER A 47 -5.28 16.59 7.38
CA SER A 47 -4.42 17.28 8.36
C SER A 47 -3.78 16.28 9.34
N LYS A 48 -4.59 15.38 9.93
CA LYS A 48 -4.08 14.32 10.81
C LYS A 48 -3.08 13.40 10.09
N GLY A 49 -3.36 13.03 8.84
CA GLY A 49 -2.44 12.25 8.01
C GLY A 49 -1.12 12.99 7.74
N GLY A 50 -1.18 14.29 7.48
CA GLY A 50 0.00 15.14 7.30
C GLY A 50 0.84 15.26 8.58
N GLN A 51 0.21 15.45 9.74
CA GLN A 51 0.87 15.53 11.05
C GLN A 51 1.53 14.20 11.46
N ALA A 52 0.90 13.07 11.13
CA ALA A 52 1.46 11.74 11.39
C ALA A 52 2.58 11.35 10.40
N SER A 53 2.69 12.05 9.28
CA SER A 53 3.70 11.77 8.26
C SER A 53 5.04 12.38 8.66
N SER A 54 6.13 11.62 8.49
CA SER A 54 7.50 12.12 8.61
C SER A 54 7.96 12.96 7.41
N GLY A 55 7.05 13.27 6.48
CA GLY A 55 7.34 13.93 5.20
C GLY A 55 7.83 13.00 4.11
N SER A 56 8.08 13.56 2.92
CA SER A 56 8.56 12.81 1.76
C SER A 56 10.02 12.40 1.90
N PHE A 57 10.35 11.20 1.40
CA PHE A 57 11.73 10.75 1.31
C PHE A 57 12.49 11.48 0.21
N LYS A 58 13.80 11.71 0.43
CA LYS A 58 14.70 12.14 -0.65
C LYS A 58 15.15 10.92 -1.47
N PRO A 59 15.51 11.08 -2.74
CA PRO A 59 16.16 10.01 -3.50
C PRO A 59 17.40 9.49 -2.76
N GLY A 60 17.46 8.17 -2.56
CA GLY A 60 18.56 7.53 -1.81
C GLY A 60 18.43 7.57 -0.28
N ASP A 61 17.34 8.11 0.28
CA ASP A 61 17.12 8.14 1.73
C ASP A 61 17.02 6.70 2.28
N PRO A 62 17.86 6.33 3.27
CA PRO A 62 17.85 4.98 3.84
C PRO A 62 16.49 4.63 4.47
N ARG A 63 15.75 5.62 5.00
CA ARG A 63 14.41 5.41 5.58
C ARG A 63 13.41 4.97 4.53
N ALA A 64 13.54 5.46 3.29
CA ALA A 64 12.70 5.04 2.17
C ALA A 64 12.95 3.58 1.81
N ARG A 65 14.23 3.18 1.81
CA ARG A 65 14.64 1.80 1.53
C ARG A 65 14.12 0.85 2.62
N GLU A 66 14.29 1.22 3.89
CA GLU A 66 13.80 0.43 5.03
C GLU A 66 12.26 0.32 5.01
N ALA A 67 11.55 1.43 4.82
CA ALA A 67 10.09 1.43 4.72
C ALA A 67 9.59 0.57 3.55
N GLY A 68 10.24 0.66 2.38
CA GLY A 68 9.93 -0.16 1.21
C GLY A 68 10.24 -1.65 1.43
N GLN A 69 11.34 -1.97 2.09
CA GLN A 69 11.69 -3.34 2.46
C GLN A 69 10.69 -3.94 3.45
N LYS A 70 10.32 -3.18 4.49
CA LYS A 70 9.31 -3.57 5.48
C LYS A 70 7.91 -3.71 4.87
N GLY A 71 7.55 -2.84 3.93
CA GLY A 71 6.30 -2.95 3.18
C GLY A 71 6.24 -4.19 2.31
N GLY A 72 7.37 -4.56 1.69
CA GLY A 72 7.46 -5.75 0.85
C GLY A 72 7.55 -7.08 1.61
N SER A 73 8.17 -7.09 2.79
CA SER A 73 8.37 -8.31 3.59
C SER A 73 7.09 -8.90 4.19
N ARG A 74 5.99 -8.14 4.24
CA ARG A 74 4.69 -8.61 4.77
C ARG A 74 3.93 -9.58 3.86
N THR A 75 4.45 -9.85 2.67
CA THR A 75 3.77 -10.72 1.68
C THR A 75 3.95 -12.22 1.97
N GLN A 76 4.89 -12.60 2.85
CA GLN A 76 5.32 -13.98 2.98
C GLN A 76 4.49 -14.86 3.94
N TYR A 77 3.39 -14.36 4.53
CA TYR A 77 2.71 -15.05 5.65
C TYR A 77 1.22 -15.42 5.47
N ASP A 78 0.61 -15.26 4.28
CA ASP A 78 -0.83 -15.55 4.07
C ASP A 78 -1.13 -16.71 3.09
N MET A 79 -0.18 -17.61 2.81
CA MET A 79 -0.40 -18.74 1.89
C MET A 79 -0.35 -20.13 2.54
N ASP A 80 -0.36 -20.23 3.88
CA ASP A 80 -0.34 -21.53 4.60
C ASP A 80 -1.29 -21.53 5.83
N GLN A 81 -2.54 -21.09 5.66
CA GLN A 81 -3.62 -21.50 6.58
C GLN A 81 -4.44 -22.56 5.84
N PRO A 82 -4.26 -23.87 6.10
CA PRO A 82 -5.25 -24.85 5.69
C PRO A 82 -6.57 -24.48 6.40
N GLU A 83 -7.63 -24.31 5.62
CA GLU A 83 -8.99 -24.29 6.16
C GLU A 83 -9.24 -25.64 6.86
N GLU A 84 -9.41 -25.61 8.17
CA GLU A 84 -10.00 -26.72 8.95
C GLU A 84 -11.42 -26.34 9.37
#